data_AF-A0A1F8CZY3-F1
#
_entry.id   AF-A0A1F8CZY3-F1
#
_cell.length_a   1.000
_cell.length_b   1.000
_cell.length_c   1.000
_cell.angle_alpha   90.00
_cell.angle_beta   90.00
_cell.angle_gamma   90.00
#
_symmetry.space_group_name_H-M   'P 1'
#
loop_
_entity.id
_entity.type
_entity.pdbx_description
1 polymer ?
#
loop_
_entity_poly.entity_id
_entity_poly.type
_entity_poly.pdbx_seq_one_letter_code
_entity_poly.pdbx_strand_id
1 'polypeptide(L)'
;MVNKNKIFTEVEVKGKDFSGDVFESCKFTNIKLKFTNFSECLFKSCDFSESYLDLVSFSDCKFPGSKLSFLDFGNTSLNGCDFSGTLAENCIFQKLKGSSKSELKKFILKSCSFSESILGGSVFVFCDLEGVSFERADLHQAIFERCNLKETNFLGAKMESAGFKNSKIDNTLLDMNGFVDFGNSNGFKLG
;
A
#
# COMPACT_ATOMS: atom_id res chain seq x y z
N MET A 1 23.28 2.30 7.48
CA MET A 1 23.40 2.17 8.95
C MET A 1 22.40 1.13 9.45
N VAL A 2 22.58 0.55 10.65
CA VAL A 2 21.56 -0.33 11.27
C VAL A 2 21.04 0.31 12.56
N ASN A 3 19.72 0.52 12.63
CA ASN A 3 19.00 1.04 13.78
C ASN A 3 18.18 -0.09 14.41
N LYS A 4 18.31 -0.33 15.72
CA LYS A 4 17.61 -1.44 16.40
C LYS A 4 16.83 -0.95 17.60
N ASN A 5 15.62 -1.46 17.78
CA ASN A 5 14.77 -1.26 18.97
C ASN A 5 14.58 0.21 19.38
N LYS A 6 14.70 1.12 18.41
CA LYS A 6 14.65 2.56 18.65
C LYS A 6 13.23 3.09 18.46
N ILE A 7 12.79 3.91 19.39
CA ILE A 7 11.61 4.76 19.22
C ILE A 7 12.11 6.10 18.69
N PHE A 8 11.70 6.46 17.47
CA PHE A 8 12.07 7.71 16.85
C PHE A 8 11.10 8.83 17.21
N THR A 9 11.64 10.02 17.40
CA THR A 9 10.87 11.25 17.58
C THR A 9 10.82 12.05 16.29
N GLU A 10 9.86 12.98 16.16
CA GLU A 10 9.72 13.86 15.00
C GLU A 10 11.01 14.63 14.67
N VAL A 11 11.73 15.10 15.71
CA VAL A 11 12.96 15.88 15.55
C VAL A 11 14.08 15.04 14.95
N GLU A 12 14.13 13.75 15.28
CA GLU A 12 15.18 12.85 14.80
C GLU A 12 15.01 12.46 13.34
N VAL A 13 13.79 12.53 12.80
CA VAL A 13 13.48 12.04 11.44
C VAL A 13 13.23 13.15 10.42
N LYS A 14 12.79 14.33 10.86
CA LYS A 14 12.40 15.43 9.96
C LYS A 14 13.56 15.88 9.09
N GLY A 15 13.35 15.86 7.77
CA GLY A 15 14.33 16.33 6.79
C GLY A 15 15.61 15.49 6.71
N LYS A 16 15.60 14.28 7.28
CA LYS A 16 16.77 13.39 7.30
C LYS A 16 16.81 12.50 6.07
N ASP A 17 18.04 12.11 5.74
CA ASP A 17 18.32 11.07 4.78
C ASP A 17 18.81 9.82 5.51
N PHE A 18 18.06 8.73 5.36
CA PHE A 18 18.35 7.41 5.88
C PHE A 18 18.53 6.41 4.73
N SER A 19 18.71 6.85 3.49
CA SER A 19 18.75 5.96 2.34
C SER A 19 19.74 4.79 2.52
N GLY A 20 19.27 3.59 2.20
CA GLY A 20 20.02 2.34 2.39
C GLY A 20 20.16 1.86 3.85
N ASP A 21 19.50 2.51 4.81
CA ASP A 21 19.53 2.06 6.20
C ASP A 21 18.65 0.83 6.45
N VAL A 22 19.04 0.08 7.48
CA VAL A 22 18.25 -1.04 8.02
C VAL A 22 17.68 -0.61 9.37
N PHE A 23 16.39 -0.87 9.57
CA PHE A 23 15.68 -0.66 10.80
C PHE A 23 15.12 -1.99 11.28
N GLU A 24 15.42 -2.37 12.52
CA GLU A 24 14.97 -3.62 13.13
C GLU A 24 14.20 -3.31 14.42
N SER A 25 12.91 -3.64 14.44
CA SER A 25 12.03 -3.42 15.60
C SER A 25 11.98 -1.96 16.05
N CYS A 26 12.08 -1.02 15.11
CA CYS A 26 11.97 0.41 15.37
C CYS A 26 10.52 0.89 15.37
N LYS A 27 10.23 1.97 16.10
CA LYS A 27 8.92 2.60 16.16
C LYS A 27 8.97 4.03 15.63
N PHE A 28 8.05 4.31 14.71
CA PHE A 28 7.72 5.60 14.13
C PHE A 28 6.22 5.89 14.33
N THR A 29 5.61 5.33 15.38
CA THR A 29 4.18 5.45 15.66
C THR A 29 3.80 6.84 16.15
N ASN A 30 2.66 7.38 15.73
CA ASN A 30 2.11 8.65 16.22
C ASN A 30 3.03 9.87 16.06
N ILE A 31 3.86 9.90 15.01
CA ILE A 31 4.73 11.04 14.70
C ILE A 31 4.49 11.58 13.29
N LYS A 32 4.89 12.83 13.06
CA LYS A 32 4.93 13.44 11.72
C LYS A 32 6.29 13.20 11.06
N LEU A 33 6.31 12.34 10.05
CA LEU A 33 7.44 12.13 9.16
C LEU A 33 7.32 13.14 8.01
N LYS A 34 8.25 14.09 7.96
CA LYS A 34 8.23 15.17 6.97
C LYS A 34 9.56 15.29 6.24
N PHE A 35 9.50 15.30 4.91
CA PHE A 35 10.67 15.49 4.05
C PHE A 35 11.79 14.47 4.32
N THR A 36 11.43 13.27 4.76
CA THR A 36 12.40 12.22 5.12
C THR A 36 12.63 11.30 3.94
N ASN A 37 13.90 11.03 3.65
CA ASN A 37 14.31 10.07 2.63
C ASN A 37 14.61 8.72 3.29
N PHE A 38 13.79 7.71 3.02
CA PHE A 38 14.02 6.32 3.39
C PHE A 38 14.29 5.43 2.18
N SER A 39 14.65 5.98 1.02
CA SER A 39 14.79 5.15 -0.19
C SER A 39 15.79 4.01 0.03
N GLU A 40 15.52 2.84 -0.55
CA GLU A 40 16.36 1.63 -0.44
C GLU A 40 16.49 1.06 0.99
N CYS A 41 15.62 1.46 1.92
CA CYS A 41 15.67 0.97 3.29
C CYS A 41 15.03 -0.41 3.49
N LEU A 42 15.48 -1.11 4.53
CA LEU A 42 14.89 -2.35 5.01
C LEU A 42 14.29 -2.18 6.41
N PHE A 43 12.98 -2.30 6.53
CA PHE A 43 12.23 -2.19 7.78
C PHE A 43 11.75 -3.57 8.25
N LYS A 44 12.51 -4.20 9.15
CA LYS A 44 12.16 -5.50 9.73
C LYS A 44 11.37 -5.30 11.01
N SER A 45 10.11 -5.73 11.02
CA SER A 45 9.24 -5.68 12.19
C SER A 45 9.13 -4.28 12.82
N CYS A 46 9.15 -3.24 11.98
CA CYS A 46 9.01 -1.85 12.41
C CYS A 46 7.53 -1.47 12.50
N ASP A 47 7.24 -0.40 13.22
CA ASP A 47 5.87 0.09 13.42
C ASP A 47 5.76 1.56 13.02
N PHE A 48 5.01 1.84 11.96
CA PHE A 48 4.66 3.19 11.49
C PHE A 48 3.19 3.54 11.76
N SER A 49 2.44 2.68 12.45
CA SER A 49 0.99 2.81 12.58
C SER A 49 0.60 4.19 13.09
N GLU A 50 -0.48 4.75 12.51
CA GLU A 50 -1.06 6.05 12.89
C GLU A 50 -0.11 7.26 12.71
N SER A 51 1.04 7.08 12.04
CA SER A 51 1.95 8.20 11.74
C SER A 51 1.45 9.02 10.55
N TYR A 52 1.89 10.28 10.49
CA TYR A 52 1.55 11.17 9.39
C TYR A 52 2.73 11.31 8.43
N LEU A 53 2.48 11.03 7.15
CA LEU A 53 3.49 11.04 6.10
C LEU A 53 3.30 12.26 5.19
N ASP A 54 4.33 13.10 5.10
CA ASP A 54 4.30 14.29 4.25
C ASP A 54 5.61 14.43 3.49
N LEU A 55 5.54 14.16 2.18
CA LEU A 55 6.70 14.21 1.28
C LEU A 55 7.82 13.28 1.74
N VAL A 56 7.45 12.05 2.13
CA VAL A 56 8.36 10.97 2.52
C VAL A 56 8.63 10.07 1.32
N SER A 57 9.90 9.69 1.11
CA SER A 57 10.27 8.70 0.09
C SER A 57 10.50 7.34 0.74
N PHE A 58 9.76 6.33 0.32
CA PHE A 58 10.01 4.92 0.61
C PHE A 58 10.41 4.14 -0.66
N SER A 59 10.90 4.81 -1.71
CA SER A 59 11.22 4.12 -2.97
C SER A 59 12.18 2.95 -2.72
N ASP A 60 11.93 1.81 -3.35
CA ASP A 60 12.74 0.58 -3.26
C ASP A 60 12.90 0.04 -1.82
N CYS A 61 11.93 0.32 -0.93
CA CYS A 61 11.93 -0.19 0.44
C CYS A 61 11.33 -1.58 0.58
N LYS A 62 11.69 -2.26 1.67
CA LYS A 62 11.07 -3.53 2.08
C LYS A 62 10.57 -3.47 3.52
N PHE A 63 9.40 -4.04 3.78
CA PHE A 63 8.72 -3.93 5.07
C PHE A 63 8.39 -5.28 5.75
N PRO A 64 9.27 -6.30 5.76
CA PRO A 64 8.91 -7.62 6.25
C PRO A 64 8.43 -7.59 7.71
N GLY A 65 7.20 -8.06 7.93
CA GLY A 65 6.56 -8.12 9.24
C GLY A 65 6.32 -6.74 9.91
N SER A 66 6.40 -5.65 9.14
CA SER A 66 6.17 -4.30 9.66
C SER A 66 4.68 -3.93 9.66
N LYS A 67 4.32 -3.01 10.56
CA LYS A 67 2.97 -2.46 10.73
C LYS A 67 2.90 -1.06 10.14
N LEU A 68 1.93 -0.87 9.25
CA LEU A 68 1.72 0.31 8.42
C LEU A 68 0.24 0.77 8.48
N SER A 69 -0.56 0.24 9.41
CA SER A 69 -2.00 0.51 9.45
C SER A 69 -2.31 2.00 9.68
N PHE A 70 -3.43 2.44 9.12
CA PHE A 70 -3.94 3.81 9.22
C PHE A 70 -3.04 4.89 8.60
N LEU A 71 -2.16 4.51 7.66
CA LEU A 71 -1.32 5.46 6.93
C LEU A 71 -2.00 6.03 5.69
N ASP A 72 -1.80 7.33 5.45
CA ASP A 72 -2.10 7.99 4.18
C ASP A 72 -0.80 8.14 3.37
N PHE A 73 -0.72 7.39 2.27
CA PHE A 73 0.43 7.38 1.35
C PHE A 73 0.34 8.43 0.24
N GLY A 74 -0.71 9.26 0.20
CA GLY A 74 -1.00 10.14 -0.93
C GLY A 74 0.07 11.18 -1.26
N ASN A 75 0.91 11.52 -0.30
CA ASN A 75 2.05 12.42 -0.45
C ASN A 75 3.41 11.70 -0.35
N THR A 76 3.46 10.40 -0.64
CA THR A 76 4.68 9.58 -0.54
C THR A 76 5.13 9.05 -1.90
N SER A 77 6.39 8.61 -1.97
CA SER A 77 6.90 7.82 -3.10
C SER A 77 7.05 6.37 -2.67
N LEU A 78 6.39 5.45 -3.38
CA LEU A 78 6.39 4.01 -3.08
C LEU A 78 6.90 3.14 -4.25
N ASN A 79 7.59 3.73 -5.23
CA ASN A 79 8.02 2.96 -6.41
C ASN A 79 8.96 1.83 -5.98
N GLY A 80 8.73 0.61 -6.48
CA GLY A 80 9.62 -0.54 -6.20
C GLY A 80 9.50 -1.12 -4.79
N CYS A 81 8.51 -0.72 -4.00
CA CYS A 81 8.34 -1.22 -2.64
C CYS A 81 7.90 -2.68 -2.58
N ASP A 82 8.42 -3.41 -1.60
CA ASP A 82 7.95 -4.71 -1.20
C ASP A 82 7.18 -4.63 0.14
N PHE A 83 5.85 -4.68 0.05
CA PHE A 83 4.92 -4.73 1.18
C PHE A 83 4.52 -6.17 1.53
N SER A 84 5.21 -7.18 1.02
CA SER A 84 4.79 -8.57 1.23
C SER A 84 4.80 -8.93 2.72
N GLY A 85 3.71 -9.54 3.19
CA GLY A 85 3.53 -9.91 4.61
C GLY A 85 3.42 -8.73 5.58
N THR A 86 3.11 -7.52 5.09
CA THR A 86 2.85 -6.36 5.96
C THR A 86 1.45 -6.37 6.55
N LEU A 87 1.30 -5.72 7.71
CA LEU A 87 0.01 -5.32 8.26
C LEU A 87 -0.26 -3.85 7.86
N ALA A 88 -1.16 -3.62 6.90
CA ALA A 88 -1.43 -2.32 6.30
C ALA A 88 -2.96 -2.09 6.17
N GLU A 89 -3.69 -2.34 7.26
CA GLU A 89 -5.13 -2.14 7.31
C GLU A 89 -5.50 -0.66 7.29
N ASN A 90 -6.63 -0.34 6.66
CA ASN A 90 -7.20 1.01 6.61
C ASN A 90 -6.21 2.07 6.09
N CYS A 91 -5.36 1.71 5.14
CA CYS A 91 -4.44 2.64 4.48
C CYS A 91 -5.13 3.37 3.31
N ILE A 92 -4.63 4.56 3.00
CA ILE A 92 -5.08 5.36 1.85
C ILE A 92 -3.96 5.46 0.83
N PHE A 93 -4.21 4.98 -0.39
CA PHE A 93 -3.33 5.06 -1.54
C PHE A 93 -3.98 5.95 -2.60
N GLN A 94 -3.75 7.25 -2.52
CA GLN A 94 -4.36 8.20 -3.44
C GLN A 94 -3.58 9.51 -3.54
N LYS A 95 -3.26 9.95 -4.76
CA LYS A 95 -2.69 11.28 -4.99
C LYS A 95 -3.79 12.31 -5.31
N LEU A 96 -4.44 12.86 -4.29
CA LEU A 96 -5.37 13.99 -4.48
C LEU A 96 -4.63 15.34 -4.48
N LYS A 97 -3.91 15.63 -5.57
CA LYS A 97 -3.47 17.00 -5.87
C LYS A 97 -4.04 17.39 -7.23
N GLY A 98 -5.14 18.15 -7.21
CA GLY A 98 -5.82 18.64 -8.40
C GLY A 98 -7.31 18.89 -8.15
N SER A 99 -7.80 20.09 -8.49
CA SER A 99 -9.21 20.47 -8.38
C SER A 99 -10.03 19.97 -9.57
N SER A 100 -9.34 19.50 -10.62
CA SER A 100 -9.92 19.08 -11.90
C SER A 100 -9.48 17.66 -12.28
N LYS A 101 -10.30 16.97 -13.08
CA LYS A 101 -10.01 15.63 -13.61
C LYS A 101 -8.67 15.55 -14.35
N SER A 102 -8.22 16.63 -14.99
CA SER A 102 -6.95 16.71 -15.71
C SER A 102 -5.72 16.80 -14.81
N GLU A 103 -5.89 17.22 -13.55
CA GLU A 103 -4.81 17.37 -12.59
C GLU A 103 -4.62 16.14 -11.70
N LEU A 104 -5.62 15.24 -11.67
CA LEU A 104 -5.53 13.97 -10.94
C LEU A 104 -4.44 13.10 -11.57
N LYS A 105 -3.25 13.16 -10.96
CA LYS A 105 -2.13 12.29 -11.33
C LYS A 105 -2.39 10.91 -10.75
N LYS A 106 -2.22 9.88 -11.59
CA LYS A 106 -2.22 8.50 -11.11
C LYS A 106 -1.18 8.30 -10.02
N PHE A 107 -1.50 7.49 -9.02
CA PHE A 107 -0.54 7.02 -8.04
C PHE A 107 0.13 5.74 -8.55
N ILE A 108 1.43 5.78 -8.78
CA ILE A 108 2.14 4.70 -9.51
C ILE A 108 2.62 3.64 -8.51
N LEU A 109 2.12 2.40 -8.68
CA LEU A 109 2.44 1.25 -7.83
C LEU A 109 2.85 0.01 -8.64
N LYS A 110 2.92 0.08 -9.98
CA LYS A 110 3.21 -1.04 -10.91
C LYS A 110 4.41 -1.95 -10.60
N SER A 111 5.35 -1.49 -9.76
CA SER A 111 6.56 -2.23 -9.37
C SER A 111 6.53 -2.66 -7.91
N CYS A 112 5.37 -2.60 -7.26
CA CYS A 112 5.20 -3.03 -5.89
C CYS A 112 4.67 -4.47 -5.80
N SER A 113 4.88 -5.10 -4.64
CA SER A 113 4.21 -6.33 -4.24
C SER A 113 3.45 -6.10 -2.93
N PHE A 114 2.23 -6.60 -2.86
CA PHE A 114 1.38 -6.67 -1.67
C PHE A 114 1.04 -8.12 -1.31
N SER A 115 1.83 -9.08 -1.81
CA SER A 115 1.57 -10.51 -1.61
C SER A 115 1.53 -10.85 -0.11
N GLU A 116 0.54 -11.64 0.32
CA GLU A 116 0.37 -12.08 1.71
C GLU A 116 0.20 -10.94 2.74
N SER A 117 -0.06 -9.72 2.29
CA SER A 117 -0.31 -8.56 3.16
C SER A 117 -1.75 -8.53 3.68
N ILE A 118 -1.96 -7.84 4.79
CA ILE A 118 -3.29 -7.59 5.36
C ILE A 118 -3.66 -6.13 5.05
N LEU A 119 -4.63 -5.95 4.17
CA LEU A 119 -5.05 -4.68 3.57
C LEU A 119 -6.56 -4.42 3.77
N GLY A 120 -7.16 -5.04 4.78
CA GLY A 120 -8.58 -4.87 5.11
C GLY A 120 -8.98 -3.41 5.22
N GLY A 121 -10.07 -3.04 4.54
CA GLY A 121 -10.58 -1.66 4.51
C GLY A 121 -9.71 -0.62 3.79
N SER A 122 -8.56 -1.02 3.21
CA SER A 122 -7.68 -0.09 2.52
C SER A 122 -8.28 0.45 1.22
N VAL A 123 -7.93 1.70 0.90
CA VAL A 123 -8.54 2.47 -0.18
C VAL A 123 -7.50 2.83 -1.23
N PHE A 124 -7.68 2.31 -2.44
CA PHE A 124 -6.89 2.59 -3.64
C PHE A 124 -7.75 3.39 -4.63
N VAL A 125 -7.35 4.62 -4.93
CA VAL A 125 -8.08 5.47 -5.86
C VAL A 125 -7.15 6.12 -6.87
N PHE A 126 -7.48 6.01 -8.15
CA PHE A 126 -6.60 6.46 -9.26
C PHE A 126 -5.20 5.85 -9.20
N CYS A 127 -5.06 4.59 -8.78
CA CYS A 127 -3.79 3.89 -8.74
C CYS A 127 -3.46 3.19 -10.07
N ASP A 128 -2.19 3.17 -10.42
CA ASP A 128 -1.65 2.31 -11.47
C ASP A 128 -1.04 1.06 -10.83
N LEU A 129 -1.81 -0.03 -10.87
CA LEU A 129 -1.53 -1.33 -10.23
C LEU A 129 -1.29 -2.43 -11.28
N GLU A 130 -0.97 -2.04 -12.52
CA GLU A 130 -0.71 -2.99 -13.61
C GLU A 130 0.44 -3.93 -13.25
N GLY A 131 0.20 -5.24 -13.36
CA GLY A 131 1.16 -6.29 -13.02
C GLY A 131 1.45 -6.48 -11.51
N VAL A 132 0.80 -5.73 -10.62
CA VAL A 132 1.02 -5.84 -9.17
C VAL A 132 0.49 -7.17 -8.64
N SER A 133 1.21 -7.74 -7.67
CA SER A 133 0.77 -8.95 -6.96
C SER A 133 0.08 -8.61 -5.64
N PHE A 134 -1.16 -9.06 -5.52
CA PHE A 134 -1.94 -9.20 -4.28
C PHE A 134 -2.17 -10.68 -3.94
N GLU A 135 -1.30 -11.58 -4.44
CA GLU A 135 -1.42 -13.02 -4.19
C GLU A 135 -1.54 -13.30 -2.69
N ARG A 136 -2.54 -14.08 -2.29
CA ARG A 136 -2.82 -14.44 -0.87
C ARG A 136 -3.03 -13.24 0.07
N ALA A 137 -3.24 -12.03 -0.44
CA ALA A 137 -3.51 -10.87 0.39
C ALA A 137 -4.91 -10.92 1.01
N ASP A 138 -5.06 -10.33 2.19
CA ASP A 138 -6.37 -10.09 2.80
C ASP A 138 -6.88 -8.70 2.39
N LEU A 139 -7.89 -8.67 1.52
CA LEU A 139 -8.47 -7.46 0.92
C LEU A 139 -9.95 -7.29 1.32
N HIS A 140 -10.40 -7.90 2.43
CA HIS A 140 -11.78 -7.74 2.86
C HIS A 140 -12.15 -6.25 2.97
N GLN A 141 -13.28 -5.87 2.36
CA GLN A 141 -13.77 -4.48 2.32
C GLN A 141 -12.81 -3.46 1.66
N ALA A 142 -11.75 -3.89 0.97
CA ALA A 142 -10.86 -2.98 0.26
C ALA A 142 -11.58 -2.29 -0.91
N ILE A 143 -11.18 -1.06 -1.22
CA ILE A 143 -11.79 -0.26 -2.28
C ILE A 143 -10.76 0.02 -3.37
N PHE A 144 -11.05 -0.42 -4.60
CA PHE A 144 -10.30 -0.09 -5.82
C PHE A 144 -11.18 0.74 -6.75
N GLU A 145 -11.11 2.06 -6.65
CA GLU A 145 -11.85 2.96 -7.53
C GLU A 145 -10.95 3.55 -8.62
N ARG A 146 -11.36 3.43 -9.89
CA ARG A 146 -10.67 4.03 -11.05
C ARG A 146 -9.20 3.62 -11.15
N CYS A 147 -8.89 2.38 -10.80
CA CYS A 147 -7.55 1.83 -10.85
C CYS A 147 -7.26 1.14 -12.19
N ASN A 148 -5.99 1.09 -12.57
CA ASN A 148 -5.50 0.19 -13.61
C ASN A 148 -5.07 -1.13 -12.95
N LEU A 149 -5.88 -2.17 -13.05
CA LEU A 149 -5.64 -3.51 -12.49
C LEU A 149 -5.28 -4.53 -13.59
N LYS A 150 -4.77 -4.05 -14.73
CA LYS A 150 -4.39 -4.95 -15.82
C LYS A 150 -3.29 -5.90 -15.37
N GLU A 151 -3.39 -7.18 -15.73
CA GLU A 151 -2.38 -8.19 -15.39
C GLU A 151 -2.10 -8.32 -13.87
N THR A 152 -2.98 -7.75 -13.02
CA THR A 152 -2.85 -7.83 -11.57
C THR A 152 -3.16 -9.25 -11.10
N ASN A 153 -2.39 -9.74 -10.13
CA ASN A 153 -2.55 -11.07 -9.58
C ASN A 153 -3.30 -11.03 -8.23
N PHE A 154 -4.52 -11.57 -8.17
CA PHE A 154 -5.32 -11.74 -6.95
C PHE A 154 -5.50 -13.22 -6.56
N LEU A 155 -4.65 -14.13 -7.04
CA LEU A 155 -4.78 -15.56 -6.73
C LEU A 155 -4.69 -15.81 -5.22
N GLY A 156 -5.66 -16.52 -4.65
CA GLY A 156 -5.76 -16.80 -3.21
C GLY A 156 -6.06 -15.59 -2.34
N ALA A 157 -6.33 -14.40 -2.92
CA ALA A 157 -6.68 -13.23 -2.16
C ALA A 157 -8.10 -13.35 -1.57
N LYS A 158 -8.29 -12.84 -0.36
CA LYS A 158 -9.62 -12.74 0.27
C LYS A 158 -10.24 -11.40 -0.10
N MET A 159 -11.33 -11.41 -0.86
CA MET A 159 -11.87 -10.20 -1.49
C MET A 159 -13.31 -9.93 -1.07
N GLU A 160 -13.75 -10.47 0.07
CA GLU A 160 -15.13 -10.34 0.54
C GLU A 160 -15.49 -8.86 0.71
N SER A 161 -16.56 -8.43 0.02
CA SER A 161 -17.01 -7.03 0.00
C SER A 161 -16.00 -6.02 -0.56
N ALA A 162 -14.95 -6.47 -1.25
CA ALA A 162 -14.05 -5.57 -1.96
C ALA A 162 -14.77 -4.94 -3.17
N GLY A 163 -14.49 -3.66 -3.46
CA GLY A 163 -15.11 -2.93 -4.56
C GLY A 163 -14.14 -2.59 -5.68
N PHE A 164 -14.54 -2.75 -6.95
CA PHE A 164 -13.68 -2.55 -8.14
C PHE A 164 -14.19 -1.48 -9.11
N LYS A 165 -14.96 -0.51 -8.61
CA LYS A 165 -15.73 0.44 -9.42
C LYS A 165 -14.83 1.22 -10.39
N ASN A 166 -15.22 1.25 -11.67
CA ASN A 166 -14.52 1.98 -12.75
C ASN A 166 -13.04 1.57 -12.94
N SER A 167 -12.64 0.40 -12.46
CA SER A 167 -11.26 -0.10 -12.63
C SER A 167 -11.13 -0.94 -13.90
N LYS A 168 -9.94 -0.92 -14.51
CA LYS A 168 -9.61 -1.74 -15.69
C LYS A 168 -9.05 -3.06 -15.24
N ILE A 169 -9.60 -4.17 -15.69
CA ILE A 169 -9.29 -5.53 -15.18
C ILE A 169 -8.82 -6.49 -16.26
N ASP A 170 -8.37 -5.99 -17.42
CA ASP A 170 -7.91 -6.85 -18.52
C ASP A 170 -6.78 -7.78 -18.05
N ASN A 171 -6.91 -9.08 -18.31
CA ASN A 171 -5.95 -10.13 -17.88
C ASN A 171 -5.69 -10.19 -16.35
N THR A 172 -6.62 -9.71 -15.52
CA THR A 172 -6.54 -9.88 -14.06
C THR A 172 -6.67 -11.35 -13.69
N LEU A 173 -5.81 -11.86 -12.81
CA LEU A 173 -5.84 -13.25 -12.35
C LEU A 173 -6.69 -13.37 -11.08
N LEU A 174 -7.73 -14.19 -11.14
CA LEU A 174 -8.60 -14.56 -10.02
C LEU A 174 -8.72 -16.08 -9.97
N ASP A 175 -8.81 -16.63 -8.76
CA ASP A 175 -9.29 -18.00 -8.57
C ASP A 175 -10.82 -18.04 -8.48
N MET A 176 -11.41 -19.22 -8.24
CA MET A 176 -12.87 -19.34 -8.16
C MET A 176 -13.50 -18.48 -7.07
N ASN A 177 -12.86 -18.35 -5.90
CA ASN A 177 -13.39 -17.54 -4.81
C ASN A 177 -13.30 -16.05 -5.18
N GLY A 178 -12.17 -15.62 -5.73
CA GLY A 178 -12.01 -14.26 -6.24
C GLY A 178 -13.02 -13.89 -7.32
N PHE A 179 -13.36 -14.82 -8.23
CA PHE A 179 -14.44 -14.62 -9.21
C PHE A 179 -15.82 -14.46 -8.57
N VAL A 180 -16.13 -15.24 -7.53
CA VAL A 180 -17.39 -15.13 -6.78
C VAL A 180 -17.47 -13.79 -6.05
N ASP A 181 -16.42 -13.40 -5.34
CA ASP A 181 -16.36 -12.12 -4.63
C ASP A 181 -16.48 -10.93 -5.58
N PHE A 182 -15.76 -10.98 -6.71
CA PHE A 182 -15.88 -9.97 -7.76
C PHE A 182 -17.31 -9.92 -8.33
N GLY A 183 -17.93 -11.06 -8.62
CA GLY A 183 -19.32 -11.14 -9.07
C GLY A 183 -20.29 -10.52 -8.06
N ASN A 184 -20.16 -10.87 -6.79
CA ASN A 184 -20.95 -10.32 -5.69
C ASN A 184 -20.80 -8.79 -5.58
N SER A 185 -19.58 -8.27 -5.72
CA SER A 185 -19.32 -6.82 -5.70
C SER A 185 -19.99 -6.05 -6.84
N ASN A 186 -20.34 -6.73 -7.93
CA ASN A 186 -21.06 -6.19 -9.09
C ASN A 186 -22.55 -6.54 -9.08
N GLY A 187 -23.07 -7.08 -7.98
CA GLY A 187 -24.49 -7.37 -7.80
C GLY A 187 -24.97 -8.71 -8.35
N PHE A 188 -24.05 -9.57 -8.84
CA PHE A 188 -24.39 -10.95 -9.19
C PHE A 188 -24.52 -11.81 -7.92
N LYS A 189 -25.21 -12.94 -8.02
CA LYS A 189 -25.27 -13.96 -6.98
C LYS A 189 -25.06 -15.33 -7.63
N LEU A 190 -24.27 -16.17 -6.99
CA LEU A 190 -24.17 -17.58 -7.39
C LEU A 190 -25.51 -18.27 -7.05
N GLY A 191 -26.05 -19.02 -8.00
CA GLY A 191 -27.32 -19.73 -7.89
C GLY A 191 -27.16 -21.24 -7.93
#